data_AF-A0A2N7PWE1-F1
#
_entry.id   AF-A0A2N7PWE1-F1
#
_cell.length_a   1.000
_cell.length_b   1.000
_cell.length_c   1.000
_cell.angle_alpha   90.00
_cell.angle_beta   90.00
_cell.angle_gamma   90.00
#
_symmetry.space_group_name_H-M   'P 1'
#
loop_
_entity.id
_entity.type
_entity.pdbx_description
1 polymer ?
#
loop_
_entity_poly.entity_id
_entity_poly.type
_entity_poly.pdbx_seq_one_letter_code
_entity_poly.pdbx_strand_id
1 'polypeptide(L)'
;DGLIEATTLKQTEVFEAAVLFAKTEGIIPAPETAHAIKAAINEAIIAKEEQKQKNILICFSGHGHFDMAAYDNYLSGSMQDAEFSDELIEKALKDLPQIKVN
;
A
#
# COMPACT_ATOMS: atom_id res chain seq x y z
N ASP A 1 13.86 -18.84 -6.30
CA ASP A 1 14.04 -18.58 -7.75
C ASP A 1 14.10 -17.11 -8.14
N GLY A 2 13.88 -16.14 -7.22
CA GLY A 2 14.14 -14.71 -7.51
C GLY A 2 13.26 -14.06 -8.58
N LEU A 3 12.14 -14.70 -8.93
CA LEU A 3 11.26 -14.27 -10.02
C LEU A 3 10.32 -13.12 -9.64
N ILE A 4 10.05 -12.96 -8.34
CA ILE A 4 9.12 -11.97 -7.79
C ILE A 4 9.80 -11.32 -6.58
N GLU A 5 9.79 -10.00 -6.56
CA GLU A 5 10.23 -9.19 -5.42
C GLU A 5 9.01 -8.80 -4.59
N ALA A 6 9.14 -8.86 -3.26
CA ALA A 6 8.10 -8.45 -2.33
C ALA A 6 8.47 -7.11 -1.70
N THR A 7 7.47 -6.23 -1.57
CA THR A 7 7.61 -4.95 -0.89
C THR A 7 6.40 -4.69 -0.01
N THR A 8 6.58 -3.80 0.96
CA THR A 8 5.51 -3.31 1.83
C THR A 8 5.54 -1.79 1.86
N LEU A 9 4.36 -1.18 1.95
CA LEU A 9 4.19 0.26 1.87
C LEU A 9 3.29 0.71 3.01
N LYS A 10 3.60 1.89 3.56
CA LYS A 10 2.77 2.51 4.60
C LYS A 10 1.45 2.97 4.01
N GLN A 11 0.38 2.84 4.79
CA GLN A 11 -0.96 3.15 4.32
C GLN A 11 -1.11 4.63 3.98
N THR A 12 -0.49 5.51 4.78
CA THR A 12 -0.48 6.96 4.52
C THR A 12 0.16 7.31 3.17
N GLU A 13 1.30 6.70 2.84
CA GLU A 13 1.99 6.89 1.56
C GLU A 13 1.21 6.32 0.37
N VAL A 14 0.49 5.21 0.59
CA VAL A 14 -0.40 4.61 -0.40
C VAL A 14 -1.57 5.55 -0.75
N PHE A 15 -2.19 6.17 0.26
CA PHE A 15 -3.27 7.13 0.01
C PHE A 15 -2.78 8.45 -0.59
N GLU A 16 -1.55 8.88 -0.27
CA GLU A 16 -0.92 10.01 -0.95
C GLU A 16 -0.81 9.74 -2.46
N ALA A 17 -0.32 8.56 -2.83
CA ALA A 17 -0.25 8.12 -4.22
C ALA A 17 -1.64 7.99 -4.87
N ALA A 18 -2.63 7.48 -4.14
CA ALA A 18 -4.01 7.37 -4.62
C ALA A 18 -4.60 8.73 -4.97
N VAL A 19 -4.42 9.72 -4.09
CA VAL A 19 -4.91 11.10 -4.29
C VAL A 19 -4.18 11.77 -5.44
N LEU A 20 -2.86 11.57 -5.57
CA LEU A 20 -2.10 12.06 -6.72
C LEU A 20 -2.65 11.49 -8.02
N PHE A 21 -2.79 10.16 -8.09
CA PHE A 21 -3.31 9.47 -9.27
C PHE A 21 -4.71 9.93 -9.66
N ALA A 22 -5.61 10.07 -8.67
CA ALA A 22 -6.96 10.58 -8.93
C ALA A 22 -6.96 12.02 -9.47
N LYS A 23 -6.04 12.86 -8.99
CA LYS A 23 -5.89 14.24 -9.49
C LYS A 23 -5.27 14.34 -10.88
N THR A 24 -4.39 13.41 -11.26
CA THR A 24 -3.70 13.43 -12.57
C THR A 24 -4.47 12.66 -13.65
N GLU A 25 -5.04 11.51 -13.31
CA GLU A 25 -5.70 10.60 -14.26
C GLU A 25 -7.23 10.65 -14.22
N GLY A 26 -7.82 11.28 -13.20
CA GLY A 26 -9.28 11.41 -13.08
C GLY A 26 -10.02 10.14 -12.65
N ILE A 27 -9.29 9.10 -12.22
CA ILE A 27 -9.85 7.83 -11.73
C ILE A 27 -9.51 7.67 -10.26
N ILE A 28 -10.51 7.36 -9.42
CA ILE A 28 -10.31 7.05 -8.01
C ILE A 28 -9.99 5.55 -7.88
N PRO A 29 -8.75 5.14 -7.53
CA PRO A 29 -8.40 3.73 -7.35
C PRO A 29 -8.97 3.15 -6.05
N ALA A 30 -9.17 1.83 -6.00
CA ALA A 30 -9.40 1.16 -4.72
C ALA A 30 -8.14 1.27 -3.82
N PRO A 31 -8.27 1.27 -2.48
CA PRO A 31 -7.12 1.29 -1.57
C PRO A 31 -6.10 0.17 -1.84
N GLU A 32 -6.57 -1.02 -2.22
CA GLU A 32 -5.73 -2.15 -2.61
C GLU A 32 -4.96 -1.86 -3.92
N THR A 33 -5.64 -1.27 -4.91
CA THR A 33 -5.01 -0.84 -6.17
C THR A 33 -3.96 0.25 -5.96
N ALA A 34 -4.19 1.15 -4.99
CA ALA A 34 -3.27 2.23 -4.68
C ALA A 34 -1.88 1.73 -4.24
N HIS A 35 -1.76 0.51 -3.70
CA HIS A 35 -0.46 -0.10 -3.38
C HIS A 35 0.38 -0.31 -4.65
N ALA A 36 -0.24 -0.81 -5.72
CA ALA A 36 0.43 -1.00 -7.00
C ALA A 36 0.79 0.36 -7.65
N ILE A 37 -0.07 1.37 -7.50
CA ILE A 37 0.19 2.73 -7.98
C ILE A 37 1.40 3.34 -7.26
N LYS A 38 1.45 3.25 -5.93
CA LYS A 38 2.60 3.74 -5.15
C LYS A 38 3.89 3.04 -5.53
N ALA A 39 3.87 1.72 -5.70
CA ALA A 39 5.03 0.96 -6.17
C ALA A 39 5.48 1.42 -7.58
N ALA A 40 4.55 1.63 -8.50
CA ALA A 40 4.86 2.13 -9.85
C ALA A 40 5.43 3.55 -9.85
N ILE A 41 4.93 4.44 -8.97
CA ILE A 41 5.50 5.78 -8.80
C ILE A 41 6.95 5.67 -8.30
N ASN A 42 7.23 4.80 -7.33
CA ASN A 42 8.59 4.57 -6.84
C ASN A 42 9.52 4.09 -7.97
N GLU A 43 9.08 3.13 -8.79
CA GLU A 43 9.83 2.66 -9.95
C GLU A 43 10.05 3.75 -11.01
N ALA A 44 9.07 4.63 -11.23
CA ALA A 44 9.20 5.76 -12.13
C ALA A 44 10.23 6.79 -11.62
N ILE A 45 10.30 7.02 -10.31
CA ILE A 45 11.32 7.86 -9.68
C ILE A 45 12.70 7.26 -9.88
N ILE A 46 12.87 5.95 -9.63
CA ILE A 46 14.14 5.23 -9.87
C ILE A 46 14.54 5.35 -11.34
N ALA A 47 13.61 5.12 -12.27
CA ALA A 47 13.87 5.24 -13.70
C ALA A 47 14.37 6.65 -14.10
N LYS A 48 13.80 7.70 -13.47
CA LYS A 48 14.23 9.09 -13.65
C LYS A 48 15.65 9.32 -13.13
N GLU A 49 15.97 8.82 -11.93
CA GLU A 49 17.31 8.93 -11.33
C GLU A 49 18.37 8.20 -12.17
N GLU A 50 18.02 7.02 -12.69
CA GLU A 50 18.86 6.24 -13.60
C GLU A 50 18.95 6.82 -15.02
N GLN A 51 18.12 7.81 -15.35
CA GLN A 51 17.96 8.37 -16.70
C GLN A 51 17.62 7.31 -17.76
N LYS A 52 16.81 6.32 -17.38
CA LYS A 52 16.38 5.22 -18.24
C LYS A 52 14.88 5.27 -18.48
N GLN A 53 14.47 5.08 -19.73
CA GLN A 53 13.07 4.85 -20.04
C GLN A 53 12.68 3.43 -19.62
N LYS A 54 11.71 3.30 -18.72
CA LYS A 54 11.08 2.03 -18.31
C LYS A 54 9.59 2.04 -18.66
N ASN A 55 9.07 0.91 -19.10
CA ASN A 55 7.63 0.70 -19.22
C ASN A 55 7.14 -0.04 -17.98
N ILE A 56 6.26 0.59 -17.20
CA ILE A 56 5.76 0.04 -15.94
C ILE A 56 4.28 -0.33 -16.15
N LEU A 57 3.96 -1.60 -15.95
CA LEU A 57 2.60 -2.12 -16.01
C LEU A 57 2.10 -2.42 -14.60
N ILE A 58 0.94 -1.88 -14.24
CA ILE A 58 0.26 -2.20 -12.98
C ILE A 58 -1.03 -2.97 -13.23
N CYS A 59 -1.37 -3.85 -12.30
CA CYS A 59 -2.70 -4.43 -12.24
C CYS A 59 -3.64 -3.44 -11.53
N PHE A 60 -4.49 -2.76 -12.30
CA PHE A 60 -5.52 -1.89 -11.73
C PHE A 60 -6.71 -2.74 -11.27
N SER A 61 -6.68 -3.19 -10.01
CA SER A 61 -7.59 -4.23 -9.51
C SER A 61 -9.02 -3.75 -9.25
N GLY A 62 -9.25 -2.46 -9.01
CA GLY A 62 -10.59 -1.94 -8.73
C GLY A 62 -10.67 -0.42 -8.55
N HIS A 63 -11.89 0.10 -8.52
CA HIS A 63 -12.16 1.52 -8.28
C HIS A 63 -12.51 1.81 -6.81
N GLY A 64 -12.25 3.02 -6.34
CA GLY A 64 -12.46 3.40 -4.94
C GLY A 64 -13.83 3.95 -4.59
N HIS A 65 -14.82 3.96 -5.50
CA HIS A 65 -16.12 4.63 -5.28
C HIS A 65 -16.85 4.19 -4.00
N PHE A 66 -16.63 2.97 -3.53
CA PHE A 66 -17.23 2.44 -2.29
C PHE A 66 -16.29 2.50 -1.08
N ASP A 67 -15.07 2.99 -1.26
CA ASP A 67 -14.02 3.12 -0.25
C ASP A 67 -13.87 4.57 0.24
N MET A 68 -14.86 5.42 -0.01
CA MET A 68 -14.82 6.85 0.31
C MET A 68 -14.57 7.14 1.79
N ALA A 69 -15.00 6.25 2.70
CA ALA A 69 -14.68 6.37 4.11
C ALA A 69 -13.17 6.29 4.39
N ALA A 70 -12.44 5.45 3.65
CA ALA A 70 -10.99 5.35 3.80
C ALA A 70 -10.28 6.59 3.24
N TYR A 71 -10.77 7.13 2.12
CA TYR A 71 -10.30 8.40 1.57
C TYR A 71 -10.56 9.57 2.54
N ASP A 72 -11.74 9.64 3.13
CA ASP A 72 -12.09 10.67 4.13
C ASP A 72 -11.18 10.58 5.35
N ASN A 73 -10.87 9.37 5.84
CA ASN A 73 -9.92 9.18 6.93
C ASN A 73 -8.52 9.70 6.59
N TYR A 74 -8.05 9.50 5.36
CA TYR A 74 -6.77 10.07 4.92
C TYR A 74 -6.83 11.60 4.82
N LEU A 75 -7.85 12.13 4.13
CA LEU A 75 -7.98 13.56 3.86
C LEU A 75 -8.24 14.39 5.13
N SER A 76 -8.90 13.80 6.14
CA SER A 76 -9.10 14.40 7.45
C SER A 76 -7.87 14.31 8.38
N GLY A 77 -6.81 13.60 7.96
CA GLY A 77 -5.61 13.37 8.77
C GLY A 77 -5.79 12.34 9.89
N SER A 78 -6.88 11.57 9.88
CA SER A 78 -7.20 10.56 10.90
C SER A 78 -6.51 9.21 10.66
N MET A 79 -5.98 9.00 9.45
CA MET A 79 -5.28 7.77 9.08
C MET A 79 -3.92 7.68 9.79
N GLN A 80 -3.66 6.54 10.42
CA GLN A 80 -2.40 6.24 11.09
C GLN A 80 -1.81 4.95 10.52
N ASP A 81 -0.51 4.94 10.31
CA ASP A 81 0.19 3.71 10.00
C ASP A 81 0.27 2.83 11.24
N ALA A 82 -0.02 1.55 11.08
CA ALA A 82 0.09 0.60 12.17
C ALA A 82 1.57 0.42 12.54
N GLU A 83 1.92 0.77 13.78
CA GLU A 83 3.19 0.39 14.39
C GLU A 83 3.00 -0.92 15.16
N PHE A 84 3.79 -1.93 14.81
CA PHE A 84 3.83 -3.19 15.55
C PHE A 84 5.08 -3.19 16.43
N SER A 85 4.90 -3.29 17.75
CA SER A 85 6.00 -3.56 18.68
C SER A 85 6.07 -5.04 19.00
N ASP A 86 7.28 -5.53 19.29
CA ASP A 86 7.50 -6.93 19.72
C ASP A 86 6.63 -7.28 20.94
N GLU A 87 6.43 -6.30 21.83
CA GLU A 87 5.60 -6.43 23.03
C GLU A 87 4.11 -6.66 22.71
N LEU A 88 3.58 -5.97 21.68
CA LEU A 88 2.20 -6.17 21.22
C LEU A 88 2.03 -7.56 20.60
N ILE A 89 3.03 -8.03 19.86
CA ILE A 89 3.05 -9.36 19.27
C ILE A 89 3.05 -10.41 20.38
N GLU A 90 3.98 -10.31 21.34
CA GLU A 90 4.03 -11.25 22.47
C GLU A 90 2.72 -11.28 23.26
N LYS A 91 2.11 -10.11 23.48
CA LYS A 91 0.83 -10.03 24.17
C LYS A 91 -0.27 -10.76 23.40
N ALA A 92 -0.36 -10.56 22.09
CA ALA A 92 -1.35 -11.23 21.25
C ALA A 92 -1.13 -12.76 21.17
N LEU A 93 0.12 -13.21 21.17
CA LEU A 93 0.46 -14.64 21.10
C LEU A 93 0.15 -15.40 22.39
N LYS A 94 0.13 -14.73 23.56
CA LYS A 94 -0.17 -15.37 24.86
C LYS A 94 -1.56 -16.00 24.92
N ASP A 95 -2.53 -15.45 24.19
CA ASP A 95 -3.91 -15.92 24.19
C ASP A 95 -4.18 -17.03 23.17
N LEU A 96 -3.17 -17.40 22.36
CA LEU A 96 -3.33 -18.46 21.36
C LEU A 96 -3.32 -19.86 22.02
N PRO A 97 -4.19 -20.78 21.57
CA PRO A 97 -4.19 -22.14 22.06
C PRO A 97 -2.87 -22.86 21.70
N GLN A 98 -2.25 -23.50 22.69
CA GLN A 98 -1.05 -24.30 22.50
C GLN A 98 -1.43 -25.67 21.90
N ILE A 99 -1.26 -25.82 20.59
CA ILE A 99 -1.47 -27.10 19.89
C ILE A 99 -0.14 -27.85 19.82
N LYS A 100 -0.08 -29.07 20.37
CA LYS A 100 1.07 -29.96 20.18
C LYS A 100 1.03 -30.51 18.75
N VAL A 101 2.06 -30.20 17.96
CA VAL A 101 2.30 -30.88 16.69
C VAL A 101 2.89 -32.25 17.02
N ASN A 102 2.18 -33.32 16.64
CA ASN A 102 2.67 -34.70 16.75
C ASN A 102 3.71 -35.01 15.66
#